data_AF-A0A2N9ATJ2-F1
#
_entry.id   AF-A0A2N9ATJ2-F1
#
_cell.length_a   1.000
_cell.length_b   1.000
_cell.length_c   1.000
_cell.angle_alpha   90.00
_cell.angle_beta   90.00
_cell.angle_gamma   90.00
#
_symmetry.space_group_name_H-M   'P 1'
#
loop_
_entity.id
_entity.type
_entity.pdbx_description
1 polymer ?
#
loop_
_entity_poly.entity_id
_entity_poly.type
_entity_poly.pdbx_seq_one_letter_code
_entity_poly.pdbx_strand_id
1 'polypeptide(L)'
;MMDNGTFVCPDPGPLAREALDVIGLPSDVPEVRIELRTNLVTVNGRRVTPADATLVRNAVVCDPHPSGPEPRERDLEFVRRALVIRALLNVPAGAEGED
;
A
#
# COMPACT_ATOMS: atom_id res chain seq x y z
N MET A 1 -16.52 -17.63 -1.22
CA MET A 1 -15.54 -18.10 -0.22
C MET A 1 -14.30 -17.25 -0.44
N MET A 2 -13.93 -16.37 0.49
CA MET A 2 -12.67 -15.62 0.36
C MET A 2 -11.59 -16.50 0.98
N ASP A 3 -10.67 -16.99 0.16
CA ASP A 3 -9.56 -17.85 0.57
C ASP A 3 -8.65 -17.09 1.55
N ASN A 4 -8.18 -17.80 2.58
CA ASN A 4 -7.14 -17.26 3.46
C ASN A 4 -5.84 -17.14 2.64
N GLY A 5 -5.19 -15.99 2.70
CA GLY A 5 -4.00 -15.70 1.92
C GLY A 5 -2.98 -14.90 2.71
N THR A 6 -1.70 -15.12 2.46
CA THR A 6 -0.63 -14.30 3.03
C THR A 6 0.33 -13.93 1.91
N PHE A 7 0.59 -12.63 1.79
CA PHE A 7 1.62 -12.07 0.93
C PHE A 7 2.70 -11.44 1.83
N VAL A 8 3.96 -11.71 1.54
CA VAL A 8 5.10 -11.14 2.26
C VAL A 8 6.10 -10.63 1.24
N CYS A 9 6.55 -9.39 1.40
CA CYS A 9 7.66 -8.82 0.67
C CYS A 9 8.70 -8.29 1.67
N PRO A 10 9.90 -8.88 1.73
CA PRO A 10 11.02 -8.27 2.45
C PRO A 10 11.50 -7.01 1.71
N ASP A 11 12.14 -6.10 2.45
CA ASP A 11 12.84 -4.92 1.92
C ASP A 11 12.01 -4.10 0.91
N PRO A 12 10.83 -3.58 1.32
CA PRO A 12 9.94 -2.85 0.42
C PRO A 12 10.63 -1.63 -0.19
N GLY A 13 10.41 -1.43 -1.48
CA GLY A 13 10.95 -0.31 -2.24
C GLY A 13 10.19 1.00 -1.99
N PRO A 14 10.59 2.08 -2.69
CA PRO A 14 10.05 3.42 -2.46
C PRO A 14 8.54 3.54 -2.63
N LEU A 15 7.96 2.85 -3.61
CA LEU A 15 6.53 2.95 -3.93
C LEU A 15 5.68 2.23 -2.87
N ALA A 16 6.13 1.07 -2.39
CA ALA A 16 5.49 0.40 -1.26
C ALA A 16 5.56 1.23 0.03
N ARG A 17 6.68 1.91 0.28
CA ARG A 17 6.85 2.81 1.43
C ARG A 17 5.88 3.99 1.35
N GLU A 18 5.78 4.64 0.19
CA GLU A 18 4.78 5.68 -0.07
C GLU A 18 3.35 5.14 0.13
N ALA A 19 3.07 3.93 -0.34
CA ALA A 19 1.77 3.29 -0.14
C ALA A 19 1.41 3.10 1.34
N LEU A 20 2.36 2.75 2.19
CA LEU A 20 2.17 2.64 3.64
C LEU A 20 1.89 4.02 4.26
N ASP A 21 2.64 5.04 3.87
CA ASP A 21 2.46 6.41 4.37
C ASP A 21 1.06 6.95 4.04
N VAL A 22 0.61 6.81 2.79
CA VAL A 22 -0.69 7.37 2.36
C VAL A 22 -1.89 6.69 3.03
N ILE A 23 -1.74 5.47 3.55
CA ILE A 23 -2.78 4.78 4.34
C ILE A 23 -2.58 4.94 5.86
N GLY A 24 -1.61 5.74 6.30
CA GLY A 24 -1.34 6.04 7.71
C GLY A 24 -0.65 4.92 8.48
N LEU A 25 0.11 4.06 7.80
CA LEU A 25 0.93 3.03 8.42
C LEU A 25 2.41 3.43 8.44
N PRO A 26 3.23 2.90 9.38
CA PRO A 26 4.67 3.11 9.34
C PRO A 26 5.27 2.62 8.03
N SER A 27 5.99 3.48 7.31
CA SER A 27 6.66 3.17 6.04
C SER A 27 8.07 2.66 6.20
N ASP A 28 8.75 2.98 7.31
CA ASP A 28 10.08 2.42 7.60
C ASP A 28 9.95 1.06 8.29
N VAL A 29 9.72 0.03 7.47
CA VAL A 29 9.51 -1.35 7.90
C VAL A 29 10.43 -2.30 7.15
N PRO A 30 10.92 -3.37 7.80
CA PRO A 30 11.77 -4.36 7.15
C PRO A 30 10.99 -5.27 6.18
N GLU A 31 9.67 -5.38 6.35
CA GLU A 31 8.81 -6.16 5.45
C GLU A 31 7.41 -5.54 5.34
N VAL A 32 6.77 -5.83 4.21
CA VAL A 32 5.32 -5.68 4.02
C VAL A 32 4.68 -7.06 4.08
N ARG A 33 3.76 -7.24 5.03
CA ARG A 33 2.96 -8.46 5.22
C ARG A 33 1.49 -8.14 5.07
N ILE A 34 0.83 -8.76 4.10
CA ILE A 34 -0.60 -8.62 3.87
C ILE A 34 -1.28 -9.95 4.19
N GLU A 35 -2.20 -9.96 5.15
CA GLU A 35 -2.99 -11.15 5.47
C GLU A 35 -4.45 -10.93 5.11
N LEU A 36 -5.02 -11.89 4.37
CA LEU A 36 -6.42 -11.97 4.01
C LEU A 36 -7.03 -13.12 4.81
N ARG A 37 -8.03 -12.82 5.62
CA ARG A 37 -8.88 -13.79 6.33
C ARG A 37 -10.33 -13.50 5.98
N THR A 38 -11.21 -14.48 6.17
CA THR A 38 -12.63 -14.46 5.72
C THR A 38 -13.39 -13.15 5.97
N ASN A 39 -13.05 -12.35 6.98
CA ASN A 39 -13.65 -11.03 7.25
C ASN A 39 -12.63 -9.97 7.73
N LEU A 40 -11.33 -10.18 7.50
CA LEU A 40 -10.28 -9.31 8.01
C LEU A 40 -9.15 -9.21 7.00
N VAL A 41 -8.75 -7.97 6.70
CA VAL A 41 -7.55 -7.68 5.91
C VAL A 41 -6.60 -6.89 6.79
N THR A 42 -5.36 -7.37 6.91
CA THR A 42 -4.30 -6.67 7.63
C THR A 42 -3.12 -6.34 6.72
N VAL A 43 -2.47 -5.22 7.00
CA VAL A 43 -1.14 -4.87 6.50
C VAL A 43 -0.27 -4.64 7.73
N ASN A 44 0.84 -5.38 7.84
CA ASN A 44 1.75 -5.35 8.99
C ASN A 44 1.01 -5.50 10.34
N GLY A 45 0.03 -6.41 10.38
CA GLY A 45 -0.78 -6.70 11.56
C GLY A 45 -1.87 -5.65 11.88
N ARG A 46 -1.95 -4.53 11.15
CA ARG A 46 -2.97 -3.51 11.32
C ARG A 46 -4.13 -3.72 10.36
N ARG A 47 -5.36 -3.63 10.86
CA ARG A 47 -6.57 -3.76 10.04
C ARG A 47 -6.66 -2.60 9.05
N VAL A 48 -6.90 -2.92 7.79
CA VAL A 48 -7.09 -1.95 6.70
C VAL A 48 -8.30 -2.34 5.84
N THR A 49 -8.68 -1.46 4.91
CA THR A 49 -9.69 -1.83 3.91
C THR A 49 -9.08 -2.76 2.84
N PRO A 50 -9.89 -3.58 2.15
CA PRO A 50 -9.41 -4.35 1.00
C PRO A 50 -8.78 -3.49 -0.11
N ALA A 51 -9.26 -2.25 -0.28
CA ALA A 51 -8.72 -1.30 -1.25
C ALA A 51 -7.31 -0.84 -0.86
N ASP A 52 -7.09 -0.49 0.41
CA ASP A 52 -5.76 -0.10 0.92
C ASP A 52 -4.76 -1.26 0.79
N ALA A 53 -5.16 -2.49 1.14
CA ALA A 53 -4.30 -3.66 0.97
C ALA A 53 -3.94 -3.93 -0.50
N THR A 54 -4.90 -3.73 -1.42
CA THR A 54 -4.65 -3.85 -2.86
C THR A 54 -3.68 -2.79 -3.36
N LEU A 55 -3.83 -1.55 -2.89
CA LEU A 55 -2.92 -0.45 -3.21
C LEU A 55 -1.49 -0.76 -2.77
N VAL A 56 -1.30 -1.20 -1.52
CA VAL A 56 0.02 -1.61 -1.00
C VAL A 56 0.59 -2.77 -1.81
N ARG A 57 -0.20 -3.81 -2.11
CA ARG A 57 0.26 -4.94 -2.92
C ARG A 57 0.71 -4.51 -4.30
N ASN A 58 -0.05 -3.66 -4.98
CA ASN A 58 0.29 -3.18 -6.31
C ASN A 58 1.54 -2.30 -6.29
N ALA A 59 1.70 -1.46 -5.26
CA ALA A 59 2.89 -0.67 -5.06
C ALA A 59 4.14 -1.53 -4.88
N VAL A 60 4.06 -2.58 -4.06
CA VAL A 60 5.15 -3.57 -3.89
C VAL A 60 5.51 -4.24 -5.22
N VAL A 61 4.52 -4.69 -6.00
CA VAL A 61 4.78 -5.35 -7.30
C VAL A 61 5.35 -4.38 -8.33
N CYS A 62 5.12 -3.07 -8.16
CA CYS A 62 5.64 -2.02 -9.02
C CYS A 62 6.94 -1.40 -8.52
N ASP A 63 7.49 -1.85 -7.38
CA ASP A 63 8.81 -1.43 -6.96
C ASP A 63 9.89 -2.08 -7.87
N PRO A 64 10.98 -1.36 -8.21
CA PRO A 64 12.08 -1.93 -8.97
C PRO A 64 12.71 -3.10 -8.20
N HIS A 65 12.88 -4.25 -8.86
CA HIS A 65 13.46 -5.44 -8.26
C HIS A 65 14.68 -5.94 -9.07
N PRO A 66 15.86 -6.18 -8.45
CA PRO A 66 17.09 -6.53 -9.18
C PRO A 66 16.99 -7.78 -10.06
N SER A 67 16.14 -8.72 -9.68
CA SER A 67 15.94 -10.01 -10.35
C SER A 67 14.52 -10.20 -10.92
N GLY A 68 13.69 -9.16 -10.86
CA GLY A 68 12.31 -9.20 -11.33
C GLY A 68 12.15 -8.61 -12.74
N PRO A 69 11.05 -8.90 -13.44
CA PRO A 69 10.67 -8.14 -14.62
C PRO A 69 10.41 -6.69 -14.22
N GLU A 70 10.91 -5.75 -15.02
CA GLU A 70 10.58 -4.33 -14.83
C GLU A 70 9.07 -4.12 -14.94
N PRO A 71 8.45 -3.36 -14.02
CA PRO A 71 7.04 -3.02 -14.09
C PRO A 71 6.76 -2.21 -15.35
N ARG A 72 5.60 -2.44 -15.97
CA ARG A 72 5.21 -1.69 -17.17
C ARG A 72 4.88 -0.25 -16.77
N GLU A 73 5.23 0.70 -17.62
CA GLU A 73 5.00 2.13 -17.39
C GLU A 73 3.52 2.45 -17.05
N ARG A 74 2.58 1.78 -17.74
CA ARG A 74 1.15 1.93 -17.47
C ARG A 74 0.73 1.50 -16.07
N ASP A 75 1.37 0.46 -15.52
CA ASP A 75 1.07 -0.05 -14.18
C ASP A 75 1.62 0.93 -13.13
N LEU A 76 2.83 1.48 -13.36
CA LEU A 76 3.41 2.54 -12.55
C LEU A 76 2.54 3.81 -12.53
N GLU A 77 2.06 4.26 -13.69
CA GLU A 77 1.18 5.42 -13.80
C GLU A 77 -0.13 5.20 -13.01
N PHE A 78 -0.73 4.02 -13.17
CA PHE A 78 -1.95 3.67 -12.45
C PHE A 78 -1.74 3.69 -10.93
N VAL A 79 -0.67 3.06 -10.43
CA VAL A 79 -0.38 3.02 -9.00
C VAL A 79 -0.10 4.41 -8.45
N ARG A 80 0.73 5.21 -9.12
CA ARG A 80 1.01 6.60 -8.70
C ARG A 80 -0.25 7.44 -8.62
N ARG A 81 -1.14 7.32 -9.61
CA ARG A 81 -2.43 8.03 -9.58
C ARG A 81 -3.30 7.57 -8.41
N ALA A 82 -3.33 6.28 -8.11
CA ALA A 82 -4.08 5.73 -6.98
C ALA A 82 -3.52 6.22 -5.63
N LEU A 83 -2.20 6.30 -5.48
CA LEU A 83 -1.53 6.86 -4.30
C LEU A 83 -1.91 8.33 -4.09
N VAL A 84 -1.84 9.16 -5.14
CA VAL A 84 -2.26 10.58 -5.08
C VAL A 84 -3.71 10.72 -4.66
N ILE A 85 -4.63 9.97 -5.29
CA ILE A 85 -6.06 10.00 -4.92
C ILE A 85 -6.23 9.59 -3.45
N ARG A 86 -5.56 8.52 -3.00
CA ARG A 86 -5.68 8.06 -1.63
C ARG A 86 -5.17 9.09 -0.63
N ALA A 87 -4.04 9.73 -0.92
CA ALA A 87 -3.47 10.80 -0.10
C ALA A 87 -4.44 11.98 0.03
N LEU A 88 -5.06 12.41 -1.07
CA LEU A 88 -6.08 13.48 -1.08
C LEU A 88 -7.33 13.11 -0.27
N LEU A 89 -7.71 11.84 -0.25
CA LEU A 89 -8.83 11.34 0.56
C LEU A 89 -8.44 11.10 2.03
N ASN A 90 -7.15 11.03 2.35
CA ASN A 90 -6.64 10.80 3.70
C ASN A 90 -6.27 12.11 4.43
N VAL A 91 -6.72 13.26 3.92
CA VAL A 91 -6.56 14.55 4.59
C VAL A 91 -7.39 14.53 5.89
N PRO A 92 -6.78 14.65 7.09
CA PRO A 92 -7.55 14.78 8.32
C PRO A 92 -8.45 16.01 8.19
N ALA A 93 -9.74 15.85 8.46
CA ALA A 93 -10.68 16.97 8.49
C ALA A 93 -10.21 17.98 9.57
N GLY A 94 -9.55 19.07 9.15
CA GLY A 94 -9.03 20.07 10.09
C GLY A 94 -7.84 20.91 9.61
N ALA A 95 -7.80 21.32 8.34
CA ALA A 95 -6.91 22.40 7.88
C ALA A 95 -7.70 23.68 7.55
N GLU A 96 -8.78 23.93 8.29
CA GLU A 96 -9.49 25.21 8.28
C GLU A 96 -9.19 25.95 9.58
N GLY A 97 -8.44 27.05 9.47
CA GLY A 97 -8.44 28.20 10.39
C GLY A 97 -7.87 27.97 11.79
N GLU A 98 -6.62 28.39 11.99
CA GLU A 98 -6.27 29.08 13.24
C GLU A 98 -5.99 30.54 12.87
N ASP A 99 -6.66 31.43 13.61
CA ASP A 99 -6.79 32.90 13.43
C ASP A 99 -5.46 33.68 13.40
#